data_AF-A0A1G2DIS2-F1
#
_entry.id   AF-A0A1G2DIS2-F1
#
_cell.length_a   1.000
_cell.length_b   1.000
_cell.length_c   1.000
_cell.angle_alpha   90.00
_cell.angle_beta   90.00
_cell.angle_gamma   90.00
#
_symmetry.space_group_name_H-M   'P 1'
#
loop_
_entity.id
_entity.type
_entity.pdbx_description
1 polymer ?
#
loop_
_entity_poly.entity_id
_entity_poly.type
_entity_poly.pdbx_seq_one_letter_code
_entity_poly.pdbx_strand_id
1 'polypeptide(L)'
;MSNGILGVIDIVIALISAIIPVLVGFAVVVFFWGVVKFIAHSGDEKALQEGKQLMIWGMIGIFVIVALWSVVGYIQMSLGLNLVTPSRTAPSAPTVIPAI
;
A
#
# COMPACT_ATOMS: atom_id res chain seq x y z
N MET A 1 28.59 -18.70 -2.25
CA MET A 1 28.16 -19.19 -3.56
C MET A 1 26.70 -18.79 -3.73
N SER A 2 26.41 -17.71 -4.46
CA SER A 2 25.02 -17.34 -4.76
C SER A 2 24.53 -18.32 -5.82
N ASN A 3 23.61 -19.20 -5.46
CA ASN A 3 22.91 -20.04 -6.41
C ASN A 3 22.12 -19.08 -7.31
N GLY A 4 22.52 -18.90 -8.58
CA GLY A 4 22.03 -17.81 -9.45
C GLY A 4 20.50 -17.68 -9.54
N ILE A 5 19.76 -18.73 -9.23
CA ILE A 5 18.29 -18.75 -9.12
C ILE A 5 17.78 -17.88 -7.96
N LEU A 6 18.45 -17.91 -6.80
CA LEU A 6 18.10 -17.08 -5.63
C LEU A 6 18.28 -15.59 -5.94
N GLY A 7 19.34 -15.23 -6.68
CA GLY A 7 19.57 -13.85 -7.10
C GLY A 7 18.50 -13.31 -8.05
N VAL A 8 17.97 -14.15 -8.95
CA VAL A 8 16.87 -13.76 -9.85
C VAL A 8 15.57 -13.55 -9.05
N ILE A 9 15.29 -14.41 -8.07
CA ILE A 9 14.12 -14.28 -7.19
C ILE A 9 14.18 -12.98 -6.40
N ASP A 10 15.34 -12.65 -5.82
CA ASP A 10 15.52 -11.42 -5.04
C ASP A 10 15.33 -10.16 -5.90
N ILE A 11 15.82 -10.17 -7.15
CA ILE A 11 15.63 -9.07 -8.09
C ILE A 11 14.15 -8.89 -8.45
N VAL A 12 13.43 -10.00 -8.70
CA VAL A 12 12.00 -9.96 -9.01
C VAL A 12 11.20 -9.44 -7.83
N ILE A 13 11.49 -9.92 -6.61
CA ILE A 13 10.85 -9.44 -5.38
C ILE A 13 11.11 -7.94 -5.19
N ALA A 14 12.36 -7.49 -5.34
CA ALA A 14 12.73 -6.08 -5.21
C ALA A 14 11.98 -5.19 -6.22
N LEU A 15 11.84 -5.65 -7.47
CA LEU A 15 11.11 -4.92 -8.51
C LEU A 15 9.61 -4.82 -8.20
N ILE A 16 9.00 -5.93 -7.75
CA ILE A 16 7.58 -5.97 -7.37
C ILE A 16 7.34 -5.09 -6.14
N SER A 17 8.19 -5.18 -5.12
CA SER A 17 8.09 -4.35 -3.92
C SER A 17 8.24 -2.86 -4.21
N ALA A 18 9.02 -2.48 -5.23
CA ALA A 18 9.18 -1.09 -5.64
C ALA A 18 7.99 -0.55 -6.46
N ILE A 19 7.34 -1.39 -7.28
CA ILE A 19 6.26 -0.93 -8.16
C ILE A 19 4.90 -0.84 -7.45
N ILE A 20 4.68 -1.67 -6.43
CA ILE A 20 3.46 -1.65 -5.61
C ILE A 20 3.15 -0.27 -5.02
N PRO A 21 4.05 0.42 -4.29
CA PRO A 21 3.75 1.74 -3.72
C PRO A 21 3.48 2.79 -4.79
N VAL A 22 4.08 2.67 -5.98
CA VAL A 22 3.81 3.55 -7.13
C VAL A 22 2.39 3.33 -7.66
N LEU A 23 1.97 2.07 -7.82
CA LEU A 23 0.60 1.72 -8.24
C LEU A 23 -0.44 2.17 -7.22
N VAL A 24 -0.16 2.04 -5.92
CA VAL A 24 -1.00 2.58 -4.85
C VAL A 24 -1.13 4.10 -4.97
N GLY A 25 -0.01 4.81 -5.12
CA GLY A 25 -0.02 6.26 -5.30
C GLY A 25 -0.84 6.70 -6.50
N PHE A 26 -0.69 6.00 -7.63
CA PHE A 26 -1.45 6.27 -8.85
C PHE A 26 -2.95 5.99 -8.66
N ALA A 27 -3.32 4.87 -8.03
CA ALA A 27 -4.70 4.53 -7.73
C ALA A 27 -5.38 5.59 -6.85
N VAL A 28 -4.66 6.11 -5.85
CA VAL A 28 -5.14 7.20 -4.99
C VAL A 28 -5.38 8.48 -5.79
N VAL A 29 -4.44 8.86 -6.67
CA VAL A 29 -4.61 10.04 -7.55
C VAL A 29 -5.83 9.89 -8.45
N VAL A 30 -6.01 8.73 -9.10
CA VAL A 30 -7.16 8.46 -9.97
C VAL A 30 -8.48 8.47 -9.19
N PHE A 31 -8.49 7.93 -7.96
CA PHE A 31 -9.66 7.97 -7.08
C PHE A 31 -10.07 9.42 -6.75
N PHE A 32 -9.13 10.25 -6.30
CA PHE A 32 -9.41 11.66 -6.02
C PHE A 32 -9.83 12.43 -7.28
N TRP A 33 -9.23 12.14 -8.43
CA TRP A 33 -9.65 12.73 -9.71
C TRP A 33 -11.10 12.36 -10.06
N GLY A 34 -11.51 11.11 -9.85
CA GLY A 34 -12.89 10.67 -10.02
C GLY A 34 -13.86 11.38 -9.09
N VAL A 35 -13.50 11.58 -7.82
CA VAL A 35 -14.31 12.32 -6.84
C VAL A 35 -14.48 13.78 -7.24
N VAL A 36 -13.39 14.46 -7.64
CA VAL A 36 -13.44 15.85 -8.09
C VAL A 36 -14.33 15.98 -9.32
N LYS A 37 -14.21 15.07 -10.30
CA LYS A 37 -15.03 15.08 -11.52
C LYS A 37 -16.52 14.85 -11.23
N PHE A 38 -16.83 13.94 -10.30
CA PHE A 38 -18.19 13.66 -9.86
C PHE A 38 -18.84 14.86 -9.16
N ILE A 39 -18.11 15.57 -8.29
CA ILE A 39 -18.61 16.75 -7.60
C ILE A 39 -18.75 17.94 -8.57
N ALA A 40 -17.81 18.12 -9.49
CA ALA A 40 -17.79 19.27 -10.41
C ALA A 40 -18.91 19.26 -11.47
N HIS A 41 -19.46 18.09 -11.81
CA HIS A 41 -20.46 17.95 -12.88
C HIS A 41 -21.84 17.49 -12.38
N SER A 42 -22.19 17.81 -11.13
CA SER A 42 -23.46 17.42 -10.50
C SER A 42 -24.72 17.99 -11.16
N GLY A 43 -24.59 18.84 -12.19
CA GLY A 43 -25.70 19.47 -12.91
C GLY A 43 -26.05 18.84 -14.28
N ASP A 44 -25.28 17.87 -14.77
CA ASP A 44 -25.52 17.17 -16.05
C ASP A 44 -25.65 15.66 -15.78
N GLU A 45 -26.80 15.07 -16.10
CA GLU A 45 -27.08 13.64 -15.86
C GLU A 45 -26.06 12.70 -16.50
N LYS A 46 -25.51 13.05 -17.68
CA LYS A 46 -24.51 12.22 -18.35
C LYS A 46 -23.18 12.24 -17.60
N ALA A 47 -22.74 13.42 -17.21
CA ALA A 47 -21.49 13.60 -16.48
C ALA A 47 -21.58 13.04 -15.04
N LEU A 48 -22.77 13.05 -14.44
CA LEU A 48 -23.06 12.42 -13.16
C LEU A 48 -22.88 10.89 -13.24
N GLN A 49 -23.42 10.25 -14.29
CA GLN A 49 -23.28 8.80 -14.48
C GLN A 49 -21.82 8.40 -14.72
N GLU A 50 -21.09 9.15 -15.56
CA GLU A 50 -19.66 8.91 -15.76
C GLU A 50 -18.84 9.12 -14.48
N GLY A 51 -19.13 10.17 -13.71
CA GLY A 51 -18.48 10.44 -12.42
C GLY A 51 -18.70 9.33 -11.40
N LYS A 52 -19.94 8.81 -11.30
CA LYS A 52 -20.24 7.65 -10.44
C LYS A 52 -19.48 6.41 -10.87
N GLN A 53 -19.42 6.14 -12.16
CA GLN A 53 -18.69 4.98 -12.69
C GLN A 53 -17.20 5.09 -12.34
N LEU A 54 -16.57 6.24 -12.57
CA LEU A 54 -15.18 6.47 -12.19
C LEU A 54 -14.93 6.34 -10.69
N MET A 55 -15.84 6.81 -9.85
CA MET A 55 -15.75 6.64 -8.39
C MET A 55 -15.78 5.16 -7.97
N ILE A 56 -16.68 4.36 -8.57
CA ILE A 56 -16.79 2.92 -8.31
C ILE A 56 -15.51 2.19 -8.74
N TRP A 57 -14.99 2.48 -9.95
CA TRP A 57 -13.74 1.89 -10.43
C TRP A 57 -12.54 2.28 -9.55
N GLY A 58 -12.46 3.53 -9.09
CA GLY A 58 -11.44 3.97 -8.14
C GLY A 58 -11.53 3.27 -6.78
N MET A 59 -12.74 3.13 -6.24
CA MET A 59 -12.99 2.44 -4.97
C MET A 59 -12.61 0.97 -5.03
N ILE A 60 -13.00 0.27 -6.11
CA ILE A 60 -12.65 -1.13 -6.33
C ILE A 60 -11.13 -1.30 -6.43
N GLY A 61 -10.45 -0.40 -7.17
CA GLY A 61 -9.00 -0.43 -7.31
C GLY A 61 -8.27 -0.33 -5.97
N ILE A 62 -8.64 0.64 -5.13
CA ILE A 62 -8.06 0.79 -3.79
C ILE A 62 -8.40 -0.41 -2.91
N PHE A 63 -9.66 -0.86 -2.94
CA PHE A 63 -10.12 -1.98 -2.13
C PHE A 63 -9.33 -3.26 -2.41
N VAL A 64 -9.09 -3.60 -3.68
CA VAL A 64 -8.33 -4.80 -4.05
C VAL A 64 -6.89 -4.73 -3.55
N ILE A 65 -6.22 -3.58 -3.71
CA ILE A 65 -4.83 -3.42 -3.29
C ILE A 65 -4.70 -3.54 -1.77
N VAL A 66 -5.58 -2.88 -1.02
CA VAL A 66 -5.59 -2.93 0.46
C VAL A 66 -5.98 -4.32 0.95
N ALA A 67 -6.95 -4.98 0.32
CA ALA A 67 -7.39 -6.32 0.69
C ALA A 67 -6.26 -7.34 0.54
N LEU A 68 -5.52 -7.30 -0.57
CA LEU A 68 -4.38 -8.21 -0.79
C LEU A 68 -3.27 -7.98 0.25
N TRP A 69 -2.90 -6.73 0.52
CA TRP A 69 -1.89 -6.42 1.56
C TRP A 69 -2.34 -6.78 2.97
N SER A 70 -3.62 -6.57 3.29
CA SER A 70 -4.17 -6.90 4.60
C SER A 70 -4.17 -8.41 4.85
N VAL A 71 -4.56 -9.20 3.85
CA VAL A 71 -4.53 -10.67 3.93
C VAL A 71 -3.09 -11.17 4.04
N VAL A 72 -2.17 -10.63 3.25
CA VAL A 72 -0.74 -10.96 3.33
C VAL A 72 -0.17 -10.63 4.71
N GLY A 73 -0.48 -9.46 5.27
CA GLY A 73 -0.07 -9.07 6.62
C GLY A 73 -0.67 -9.95 7.72
N TYR A 74 -1.94 -10.37 7.55
CA TYR A 74 -2.60 -11.29 8.47
C TYR A 74 -1.94 -12.67 8.48
N ILE A 75 -1.64 -13.22 7.31
CA ILE A 75 -0.94 -14.51 7.18
C ILE A 75 0.45 -14.43 7.80
N GLN A 76 1.19 -13.34 7.54
CA GLN A 76 2.49 -13.09 8.14
C GLN A 76 2.42 -13.09 9.68
N MET A 77 1.46 -12.37 10.25
CA MET A 77 1.25 -12.33 11.70
C MET A 77 0.90 -13.71 12.27
N SER A 78 0.04 -14.46 11.57
CA SER A 78 -0.36 -15.84 11.94
C SER A 78 0.82 -16.81 11.93
N LEU A 79 1.76 -16.65 10.99
CA LEU A 79 2.97 -17.48 10.87
C LEU A 79 4.14 -16.97 11.72
N GLY A 80 3.98 -15.87 12.47
CA GLY A 80 5.05 -15.25 13.25
C GLY A 80 6.15 -14.59 12.40
N LEU A 81 5.88 -14.31 11.12
CA LEU A 81 6.80 -13.68 10.19
C LEU A 81 6.60 -12.16 10.23
N ASN A 82 7.58 -11.41 10.70
CA ASN A 82 7.47 -9.95 10.82
C ASN A 82 8.17 -9.22 9.66
N LEU A 83 7.66 -9.39 8.43
CA LEU A 83 8.30 -8.88 7.22
C LEU A 83 7.90 -7.43 6.87
N VAL A 84 7.04 -6.80 7.71
CA VAL A 84 6.41 -5.49 7.41
C VAL A 84 6.54 -4.46 8.55
N THR A 85 7.27 -4.73 9.65
CA THR A 85 7.51 -3.65 10.63
C THR A 85 8.73 -2.81 10.25
N PRO A 86 8.63 -1.46 10.19
CA PRO A 86 9.80 -0.63 10.40
C PRO A 86 10.41 -1.03 11.75
N SER A 87 11.73 -1.19 11.78
CA SER A 87 12.51 -1.55 12.97
C SER A 87 12.29 -0.51 14.06
N ARG A 88 11.25 -0.71 14.87
CA ARG A 88 10.95 0.08 16.04
C ARG A 88 11.86 -0.41 17.16
N THR A 89 13.14 -0.06 17.05
CA THR A 89 14.04 -0.18 18.18
C THR A 89 13.47 0.71 19.28
N ALA A 90 13.08 0.10 20.40
CA ALA A 90 12.73 0.88 21.57
C ALA A 90 13.95 1.74 21.93
N PRO A 91 13.80 3.06 22.14
CA PRO A 91 14.88 3.86 22.67
C PRO A 91 15.37 3.21 23.96
N SER A 92 16.65 2.85 24.01
CA SER A 92 17.23 2.29 25.22
C SER A 92 17.09 3.33 26.33
N ALA A 93 16.40 2.95 27.40
CA ALA A 93 16.35 3.77 28.60
C ALA A 93 17.80 4.07 29.03
N PRO A 94 18.15 5.33 29.32
CA PRO A 94 19.49 5.67 29.74
C PRO A 94 19.78 4.99 31.08
N THR A 95 20.60 3.93 31.07
CA THR A 95 21.05 3.20 32.27
C THR A 95 22.13 3.95 33.05
N VAL A 96 22.20 5.28 32.96
CA VAL A 96 23.08 6.07 33.83
C VAL A 96 22.42 6.17 35.20
N ILE A 97 22.68 5.20 36.07
CA ILE A 97 22.48 5.38 37.52
C ILE A 97 23.57 6.37 37.94
N PRO A 98 23.24 7.60 38.38
CA PRO A 98 24.25 8.53 38.86
C PRO A 98 24.94 7.91 40.08
N ALA A 99 26.26 7.76 39.99
CA ALA A 99 27.07 7.37 41.13
C ALA A 99 26.95 8.46 42.20
N ILE A 100 26.32 8.10 43.32
CA ILE A 100 26.44 8.80 44.60
C ILE A 100 27.73 8.38 45.29
#